data_AF-A0A7I8ESY8-F1
#
_entry.id   AF-A0A7I8ESY8-F1
#
_cell.length_a   1.000
_cell.length_b   1.000
_cell.length_c   1.000
_cell.angle_alpha   90.00
_cell.angle_beta   90.00
_cell.angle_gamma   90.00
#
_symmetry.space_group_name_H-M   'P 1'
#
loop_
_entity.id
_entity.type
_entity.pdbx_description
1 polymer ?
#
loop_
_entity_poly.entity_id
_entity_poly.type
_entity_poly.pdbx_seq_one_letter_code
_entity_poly.pdbx_strand_id
1 'polypeptide(L)'
;MLVDVTVKNLTSKAQPISSLIDFKLQDASGIAYTETFVDSSIPNPPDGTVQPGGLSRGTFSYDAPKNTKFTMTFTPSLASTDTTVWNIND
;
A
#
# COMPACT_ATOMS: atom_id res chain seq x y z
N MET A 1 -6.32 9.99 -5.19
CA MET A 1 -5.67 10.04 -3.86
C MET A 1 -4.20 9.62 -3.99
N LEU A 2 -3.28 10.29 -3.28
CA LEU A 2 -1.87 9.88 -3.16
C LEU A 2 -1.64 9.25 -1.79
N VAL A 3 -0.87 8.17 -1.74
CA VAL A 3 -0.58 7.39 -0.54
C VAL A 3 0.93 7.31 -0.38
N ASP A 4 1.48 8.00 0.63
CA ASP A 4 2.89 7.92 1.05
C ASP A 4 3.01 6.94 2.20
N VAL A 5 3.77 5.87 2.01
CA VAL A 5 3.96 4.82 3.01
C VAL A 5 5.43 4.57 3.27
N THR A 6 5.72 4.20 4.50
CA THR A 6 7.00 3.59 4.88
C THR A 6 6.73 2.20 5.42
N VAL A 7 7.38 1.19 4.85
CA VAL A 7 7.35 -0.18 5.32
C VAL A 7 8.65 -0.56 5.99
N LYS A 8 8.55 -1.38 7.04
CA LYS A 8 9.70 -1.93 7.75
C LYS A 8 9.60 -3.44 7.78
N ASN A 9 10.67 -4.12 7.36
CA ASN A 9 10.75 -5.56 7.51
C ASN A 9 11.14 -5.90 8.95
N LEU A 10 10.17 -6.41 9.72
CA LEU A 10 10.36 -6.83 11.11
C LEU A 10 10.81 -8.29 11.26
N THR A 11 10.97 -9.00 10.14
CA THR A 11 11.36 -10.41 10.12
C THR A 11 12.87 -10.56 10.01
N SER A 12 13.37 -11.79 10.20
CA SER A 12 14.77 -12.16 10.00
C SER A 12 15.13 -12.56 8.57
N LYS A 13 14.18 -12.49 7.63
CA LYS A 13 14.37 -12.86 6.21
C LYS A 13 14.03 -11.68 5.31
N ALA A 14 14.62 -11.63 4.12
CA ALA A 14 14.21 -10.66 3.10
C ALA A 14 12.72 -10.86 2.76
N GLN A 15 11.98 -9.76 2.65
CA GLN A 15 10.56 -9.78 2.31
C GLN A 15 10.34 -9.06 0.97
N PRO A 16 9.67 -9.69 -0.01
CA PRO A 16 9.16 -8.97 -1.15
C PRO A 16 8.02 -8.04 -0.69
N ILE A 17 7.86 -6.92 -1.37
CA ILE A 17 6.70 -6.05 -1.23
C ILE A 17 6.29 -5.54 -2.61
N SER A 18 4.98 -5.47 -2.82
CA SER A 18 4.35 -4.89 -3.99
C SER A 18 3.14 -4.07 -3.58
N SER A 19 3.17 -2.78 -3.86
CA SER A 19 2.05 -1.84 -3.75
C SER A 19 0.78 -2.39 -4.43
N LEU A 20 0.91 -2.92 -5.65
CA LEU A 20 -0.19 -3.49 -6.42
C LEU A 20 -0.85 -4.75 -5.81
N ILE A 21 -0.12 -5.54 -5.03
CA ILE A 21 -0.59 -6.84 -4.52
C ILE A 21 -0.94 -6.74 -3.03
N ASP A 22 -0.05 -6.14 -2.25
CA ASP A 22 -0.08 -6.17 -0.80
C ASP A 22 -0.99 -5.07 -0.24
N PHE A 23 -1.28 -4.01 -1.01
CA PHE A 23 -2.18 -2.93 -0.60
C PHE A 23 -3.50 -2.97 -1.37
N LYS A 24 -4.61 -2.81 -0.64
CA LYS A 24 -5.95 -2.72 -1.22
C LYS A 24 -6.69 -1.51 -0.67
N LEU A 25 -7.29 -0.72 -1.55
CA LEU A 25 -8.16 0.38 -1.19
C LEU A 25 -9.60 0.04 -1.56
N GLN A 26 -10.52 0.24 -0.62
CA GLN A 26 -11.95 0.03 -0.83
C GLN A 26 -12.75 1.20 -0.26
N ASP A 27 -13.80 1.66 -0.95
CA ASP A 27 -14.72 2.65 -0.37
C ASP A 27 -15.74 2.02 0.60
N ALA A 28 -16.53 2.86 1.26
CA ALA A 28 -17.60 2.41 2.17
C ALA A 28 -18.71 1.58 1.49
N SER A 29 -18.81 1.60 0.16
CA SER A 29 -19.77 0.79 -0.60
C SER A 29 -19.22 -0.59 -0.98
N GLY A 30 -17.92 -0.81 -0.77
CA GLY A 30 -17.25 -2.06 -1.10
C GLY A 30 -16.57 -2.04 -2.47
N ILE A 31 -16.50 -0.91 -3.18
CA ILE A 31 -15.79 -0.81 -4.45
C ILE A 31 -14.29 -0.77 -4.19
N ALA A 32 -13.55 -1.71 -4.79
CA ALA A 32 -12.09 -1.75 -4.73
C ALA A 32 -11.47 -0.92 -5.86
N TYR A 33 -10.40 -0.20 -5.53
CA TYR A 33 -9.67 0.64 -6.48
C TYR A 33 -8.31 0.03 -6.79
N THR A 34 -7.94 0.05 -8.07
CA THR A 34 -6.62 -0.35 -8.53
C THR A 34 -5.69 0.85 -8.52
N GLU A 35 -4.42 0.61 -8.19
CA GLU A 35 -3.39 1.63 -8.26
C GLU A 35 -3.27 2.19 -9.69
N THR A 36 -3.01 3.49 -9.79
CA THR A 36 -2.77 4.19 -11.04
C THR A 36 -1.36 4.73 -11.10
N PHE A 37 -0.84 4.91 -12.32
CA PHE A 37 0.50 5.46 -12.53
C PHE A 37 0.59 6.90 -12.03
N VAL A 38 1.64 7.18 -11.27
CA VAL A 38 2.06 8.53 -10.91
C VAL A 38 3.09 9.06 -11.90
N ASP A 39 3.19 10.38 -12.01
CA ASP A 39 4.29 11.03 -12.73
C ASP A 39 5.63 10.68 -12.07
N SER A 40 6.68 10.61 -12.89
CA SER A 40 8.09 10.45 -12.54
C SER A 40 8.64 11.45 -11.50
N SER A 41 7.96 12.57 -11.24
CA SER A 41 8.34 13.50 -10.16
C SER A 41 7.97 13.01 -8.75
N ILE A 42 7.15 11.96 -8.65
CA ILE A 42 6.71 11.37 -7.38
C ILE A 42 7.64 10.19 -7.01
N PRO A 43 7.99 10.02 -5.72
CA PRO A 43 8.76 8.85 -5.28
C PRO A 43 8.06 7.56 -5.70
N ASN A 44 8.82 6.63 -6.28
CA ASN A 44 8.29 5.33 -6.68
C ASN A 44 7.63 4.61 -5.49
N PRO A 45 6.67 3.71 -5.74
CA PRO A 45 6.09 2.86 -4.71
C PRO A 45 7.21 2.07 -3.98
N PRO A 46 6.97 1.60 -2.74
CA PRO A 46 7.99 0.91 -1.95
C PRO A 46 8.36 -0.49 -2.46
N ASP A 47 8.09 -0.79 -3.73
CA ASP A 47 8.17 -2.10 -4.38
C ASP A 47 9.60 -2.67 -4.39
N GLY A 48 9.67 -3.99 -4.30
CA GLY A 48 10.92 -4.73 -4.40
C GLY A 48 11.19 -5.57 -3.15
N THR A 49 12.47 -5.73 -2.80
CA THR A 49 12.88 -6.57 -1.67
C THR A 49 13.38 -5.71 -0.52
N VAL A 50 12.76 -5.84 0.65
CA VAL A 50 13.19 -5.19 1.89
C VAL A 50 14.00 -6.18 2.72
N GLN A 51 15.28 -5.87 2.96
CA GLN A 51 16.18 -6.71 3.77
C GLN A 51 15.74 -6.77 5.24
N PRO A 52 16.15 -7.78 6.03
CA PRO A 52 15.84 -7.87 7.47
C PRO A 52 16.16 -6.57 8.21
N GLY A 53 15.19 -6.04 8.97
CA GLY A 53 15.30 -4.76 9.68
C GLY A 53 15.29 -3.51 8.79
N GLY A 54 15.30 -3.67 7.47
CA GLY A 54 15.34 -2.59 6.49
C GLY A 54 14.03 -1.81 6.39
N LEU A 55 14.13 -0.63 5.76
CA LEU A 55 13.04 0.29 5.49
C LEU A 55 12.93 0.53 3.98
N SER A 56 11.70 0.65 3.48
CA SER A 56 11.40 1.15 2.13
C SER A 56 10.29 2.18 2.24
N ARG A 57 10.45 3.34 1.61
CA ARG A 57 9.45 4.42 1.59
C ARG A 57 9.15 4.78 0.15
N GLY A 58 7.89 4.99 -0.14
CA GLY A 58 7.44 5.29 -1.49
C GLY A 58 6.02 5.83 -1.53
N THR A 59 5.62 6.27 -2.71
CA THR A 59 4.30 6.83 -2.94
C THR A 59 3.62 6.14 -4.11
N PHE A 60 2.33 5.86 -3.97
CA PHE A 60 1.47 5.35 -5.06
C PHE A 60 0.13 6.07 -5.07
N SER A 61 -0.67 5.88 -6.13
CA SER A 61 -1.91 6.63 -6.33
C SER A 61 -3.10 5.76 -6.69
N TYR A 62 -4.29 6.27 -6.40
CA TYR A 62 -5.57 5.71 -6.83
C TYR A 62 -6.41 6.80 -7.49
N ASP A 63 -7.05 6.47 -8.61
CA ASP A 63 -8.16 7.27 -9.15
C ASP A 63 -9.44 6.90 -8.39
N ALA A 64 -9.73 7.68 -7.35
CA ALA A 64 -10.81 7.45 -6.40
C ALA A 64 -11.56 8.78 -6.14
N PRO A 65 -12.87 8.72 -5.85
CA PRO A 65 -13.67 9.91 -5.58
C PRO A 65 -13.20 10.64 -4.32
N LYS A 66 -13.33 11.97 -4.31
CA LYS A 66 -13.01 12.82 -3.15
C LYS A 66 -14.17 12.83 -2.14
N ASN A 67 -13.92 13.32 -0.92
CA ASN A 67 -14.93 13.51 0.14
C ASN A 67 -15.64 12.19 0.49
N THR A 68 -14.88 11.09 0.53
CA THR A 68 -15.38 9.73 0.72
C THR A 68 -14.53 9.00 1.78
N LYS A 69 -15.16 8.02 2.44
CA LYS A 69 -14.46 7.16 3.39
C LYS A 69 -13.91 5.94 2.68
N PHE A 70 -12.65 5.64 2.96
CA PHE A 70 -11.97 4.48 2.43
C PHE A 70 -11.44 3.59 3.56
N THR A 71 -11.29 2.31 3.25
CA THR A 71 -10.54 1.34 4.03
C THR A 71 -9.33 0.93 3.20
N MET A 72 -8.13 1.14 3.73
CA MET A 72 -6.91 0.59 3.16
C MET A 72 -6.49 -0.63 3.98
N THR A 73 -6.11 -1.69 3.28
CA THR A 73 -5.65 -2.95 3.85
C THR A 73 -4.24 -3.24 3.36
N PHE A 74 -3.35 -3.66 4.25
CA PHE A 74 -2.03 -4.21 3.91
C PHE A 74 -1.91 -5.66 4.37
N THR A 75 -1.53 -6.54 3.46
CA THR A 75 -1.29 -7.96 3.72
C THR A 75 0.06 -8.36 3.07
N PRO A 76 1.12 -8.64 3.85
CA PRO A 76 2.52 -8.75 3.35
C PRO A 76 2.81 -10.00 2.48
N SER A 77 1.80 -10.83 2.22
CA SER A 77 1.89 -12.01 1.35
C SER A 77 0.48 -12.56 1.12
N LEU A 78 0.22 -13.10 -0.07
CA LEU A 78 -1.06 -13.77 -0.39
C LEU A 78 -1.37 -14.96 0.52
N ALA A 79 -0.35 -15.55 1.17
CA ALA A 79 -0.52 -16.65 2.12
C ALA A 79 -0.58 -16.17 3.59
N SER A 80 -0.38 -14.88 3.84
CA SER A 80 -0.42 -14.30 5.18
C SER A 80 -1.86 -14.14 5.65
N THR A 81 -2.11 -14.46 6.92
CA THR A 81 -3.33 -14.04 7.63
C THR A 81 -3.14 -12.71 8.36
N ASP A 82 -1.90 -12.27 8.55
CA ASP A 82 -1.59 -10.99 9.19
C ASP A 82 -1.98 -9.86 8.26
N THR A 83 -2.80 -8.96 8.77
CA THR A 83 -3.35 -7.84 8.02
C THR A 83 -3.39 -6.60 8.89
N THR A 84 -2.99 -5.46 8.32
CA THR A 84 -3.20 -4.15 8.94
C THR A 84 -4.30 -3.40 8.17
N VAL A 85 -5.20 -2.75 8.89
CA VAL A 85 -6.35 -2.03 8.32
C VAL A 85 -6.33 -0.58 8.80
N TRP A 86 -6.50 0.36 7.87
CA TRP A 86 -6.61 1.79 8.13
C TRP A 86 -7.93 2.33 7.57
N ASN A 87 -8.63 3.12 8.38
CA ASN A 87 -9.76 3.93 7.92
C ASN A 87 -9.25 5.31 7.50
N ILE A 88 -9.57 5.72 6.29
CA ILE A 88 -9.11 6.96 5.66
C ILE A 88 -10.32 7.82 5.33
N ASN A 89 -10.23 9.11 5.66
CA ASN A 89 -11.20 10.10 5.23
C ASN A 89 -10.44 11.07 4.31
N ASP A 90 -10.83 11.13 3.04
CA ASP A 90 -10.32 12.07 2.02
C ASP A 90 -11.44 13.00 1.57
#